data_AF-A0A0D2PJ57-F1
#
_entry.id   AF-A0A0D2PJ57-F1
#
_cell.length_a   1.000
_cell.length_b   1.000
_cell.length_c   1.000
_cell.angle_alpha   90.00
_cell.angle_beta   90.00
_cell.angle_gamma   90.00
#
_symmetry.space_group_name_H-M   'P 1'
#
loop_
_entity.id
_entity.type
_entity.pdbx_description
1 polymer ?
#
loop_
_entity_poly.entity_id
_entity_poly.type
_entity_poly.pdbx_seq_one_letter_code
_entity_poly.pdbx_strand_id
1 'polypeptide(L)'
;MAEGAGEEKKKFSIWDLPDVPMGQLPPHLELQRSRVSCNKDAPIHTESIQYSGANPKNESQFDMIGIDAAIANSFRRILIAELPTMAIEKVLIANNTSIIQDEVLAHRLGLVPIRVDPRLFDYLSKNDQPNEKNTIVFKLHVQCKRGSPRITVKSDALKWLPNGSELVKETRNAASDSSSKPETYTYFGCSQETIPEFVKNPIIPKYPDIIIAKLGPGQ
;
A
#
# COMPACT_ATOMS: atom_id res chain seq x y z
N MET A 1 -16.29 4.89 92.67
CA MET A 1 -16.64 4.03 91.52
C MET A 1 -16.59 4.89 90.28
N ALA A 2 -15.57 4.69 89.46
CA ALA A 2 -15.40 5.37 88.18
C ALA A 2 -15.19 4.27 87.14
N GLU A 3 -16.04 4.22 86.12
CA GLU A 3 -15.74 3.55 84.86
C GLU A 3 -16.35 4.39 83.73
N GLY A 4 -15.50 4.74 82.77
CA GLY A 4 -15.77 5.70 81.71
C GLY A 4 -16.51 5.07 80.54
N ALA A 5 -17.38 5.86 79.91
CA ALA A 5 -18.06 5.50 78.68
C ALA A 5 -17.08 5.65 77.49
N GLY A 6 -16.89 4.56 76.74
CA GLY A 6 -16.16 4.58 75.46
C GLY A 6 -17.04 5.10 74.33
N GLU A 7 -16.56 6.09 73.60
CA GLU A 7 -17.20 6.59 72.36
C GLU A 7 -16.89 5.65 71.18
N GLU A 8 -17.93 5.15 70.52
CA GLU A 8 -17.82 4.46 69.22
C GLU A 8 -17.42 5.44 68.12
N LYS A 9 -16.26 5.21 67.50
CA LYS A 9 -15.81 5.95 66.32
C LYS A 9 -16.64 5.55 65.10
N LYS A 10 -17.55 6.43 64.66
CA LYS A 10 -18.21 6.30 63.34
C LYS A 10 -17.16 6.31 62.23
N LYS A 11 -17.14 5.26 61.40
CA LYS A 11 -16.38 5.23 60.14
C LYS A 11 -16.96 6.27 59.18
N PHE A 12 -16.24 7.36 58.97
CA PHE A 12 -16.52 8.32 57.90
C PHE A 12 -16.06 7.74 56.56
N SER A 13 -16.96 7.68 55.58
CA SER A 13 -16.58 7.42 54.18
C SER A 13 -16.00 8.70 53.60
N ILE A 14 -14.83 8.60 52.96
CA ILE A 14 -14.16 9.77 52.38
C ILE A 14 -15.01 10.44 51.28
N TRP A 15 -15.94 9.70 50.68
CA TRP A 15 -16.83 10.16 49.61
C TRP A 15 -18.01 11.02 50.11
N ASP A 16 -18.26 11.05 51.42
CA ASP A 16 -19.38 11.78 52.03
C ASP A 16 -18.96 13.18 52.53
N LEU A 17 -17.73 13.62 52.23
CA LEU A 17 -17.28 14.97 52.57
C LEU A 17 -17.74 16.00 51.53
N PRO A 18 -18.22 17.18 51.98
CA PRO A 18 -18.72 18.24 51.10
C PRO A 18 -17.63 18.86 50.19
N ASP A 19 -16.35 18.63 50.54
CA ASP A 19 -15.18 19.12 49.80
C ASP A 19 -14.67 18.15 48.72
N VAL A 20 -15.34 17.00 48.54
CA VAL A 20 -14.99 16.04 47.48
C VAL A 20 -15.76 16.43 46.23
N PRO A 21 -15.10 16.99 45.20
CA PRO A 21 -15.80 17.39 43.99
C PRO A 21 -16.38 16.14 43.34
N MET A 22 -17.70 15.98 43.43
CA MET A 22 -18.42 14.86 42.83
C MET A 22 -18.33 14.94 41.30
N GLY A 23 -17.36 14.22 40.74
CA GLY A 23 -17.26 13.98 39.30
C GLY A 23 -16.61 15.07 38.45
N GLN A 24 -16.16 16.18 39.04
CA GLN A 24 -15.39 17.22 38.33
C GLN A 24 -13.95 17.23 38.80
N LEU A 25 -13.00 17.07 37.88
CA LEU A 25 -11.58 17.10 38.20
C LEU A 25 -11.18 18.57 38.41
N PRO A 26 -10.22 18.85 39.31
CA PRO A 26 -9.60 20.18 39.40
C PRO A 26 -9.15 20.68 38.01
N PRO A 27 -9.28 21.99 37.72
CA PRO A 27 -9.11 22.53 36.36
C PRO A 27 -7.71 22.29 35.77
N HIS A 28 -6.68 22.20 36.62
CA HIS A 28 -5.34 21.84 36.16
C HIS A 28 -5.29 20.39 35.67
N LEU A 29 -5.90 19.43 36.37
CA LEU A 29 -5.96 18.01 35.97
C LEU A 29 -6.83 17.80 34.72
N GLU A 30 -7.90 18.59 34.54
CA GLU A 30 -8.70 18.56 33.31
C GLU A 30 -7.90 19.05 32.10
N LEU A 31 -7.06 20.08 32.28
CA LEU A 31 -6.19 20.59 31.22
C LEU A 31 -5.10 19.57 30.85
N GLN A 32 -4.52 18.89 31.85
CA GLN A 32 -3.57 17.80 31.63
C GLN A 32 -4.18 16.60 30.90
N ARG A 33 -5.49 16.33 31.10
CA ARG A 33 -6.21 15.22 30.47
C ARG A 33 -6.67 15.53 29.04
N SER A 34 -6.98 16.79 28.73
CA SER A 34 -7.69 17.18 27.50
C SER A 34 -6.84 17.86 26.44
N ARG A 35 -5.64 18.36 26.77
CA ARG A 35 -4.83 19.17 25.85
C ARG A 35 -3.36 18.78 25.90
N VAL A 36 -2.73 18.77 24.73
CA VAL A 36 -1.27 18.74 24.59
C VAL A 36 -0.73 20.17 24.66
N SER A 37 0.23 20.42 25.56
CA SER A 37 0.94 21.69 25.67
C SER A 37 2.27 21.64 24.94
N CYS A 38 2.43 22.39 23.86
CA CYS A 38 3.70 22.48 23.13
C CYS A 38 4.61 23.54 23.77
N ASN A 39 5.59 23.11 24.57
CA ASN A 39 6.61 23.99 25.15
C ASN A 39 7.87 24.07 24.27
N LYS A 40 8.76 25.05 24.56
CA LYS A 40 10.01 25.29 23.80
C LYS A 40 10.97 24.10 23.80
N ASP A 41 10.97 23.30 24.86
CA ASP A 41 11.86 22.15 25.00
C ASP A 41 11.22 20.84 24.50
N ALA A 42 10.01 20.52 24.99
CA ALA A 42 9.26 19.34 24.57
C ALA A 42 7.75 19.50 24.78
N PRO A 43 6.90 18.82 23.99
CA PRO A 43 5.46 18.73 24.25
C PRO A 43 5.18 17.99 25.57
N ILE A 44 4.20 18.48 26.32
CA ILE A 44 3.70 17.90 27.56
C ILE A 44 2.23 17.50 27.33
N HIS A 45 1.73 16.43 27.98
CA HIS A 45 0.34 15.96 27.89
C HIS A 45 -0.09 15.47 26.49
N THR A 46 0.73 14.65 25.83
CA THR A 46 0.57 14.19 24.43
C THR A 46 -0.59 13.21 24.15
N GLU A 47 -1.54 13.03 25.06
CA GLU A 47 -2.47 11.88 25.04
C GLU A 47 -3.68 12.04 24.12
N SER A 48 -3.95 13.22 23.54
CA SER A 48 -5.00 13.34 22.52
C SER A 48 -4.79 14.56 21.63
N ILE A 49 -4.78 14.34 20.30
CA ILE A 49 -4.49 15.38 19.31
C ILE A 49 -5.69 15.51 18.35
N GLN A 50 -6.08 16.74 18.04
CA GLN A 50 -6.92 17.08 16.89
C GLN A 50 -6.02 17.60 15.76
N TYR A 51 -6.19 17.01 14.57
CA TYR A 51 -5.57 17.48 13.33
C TYR A 51 -6.65 18.04 12.41
N SER A 52 -6.29 19.03 11.59
CA SER A 52 -7.15 19.61 10.57
C SER A 52 -6.36 19.99 9.32
N GLY A 53 -7.01 19.97 8.17
CA GLY A 53 -6.54 20.59 6.93
C GLY A 53 -7.51 20.38 5.77
N ALA A 54 -7.25 21.07 4.66
CA ALA A 54 -8.04 21.05 3.44
C ALA A 54 -7.24 20.48 2.26
N ASN A 55 -7.91 19.76 1.35
CA ASN A 55 -7.24 18.92 0.36
C ASN A 55 -7.47 19.23 -1.13
N PRO A 56 -6.46 18.92 -1.98
CA PRO A 56 -6.55 18.76 -3.42
C PRO A 56 -7.05 17.36 -3.87
N LYS A 57 -7.25 17.18 -5.19
CA LYS A 57 -8.01 16.09 -5.86
C LYS A 57 -7.55 14.62 -5.65
N ASN A 58 -6.35 14.34 -5.15
CA ASN A 58 -5.84 12.96 -4.93
C ASN A 58 -5.55 12.65 -3.46
N GLU A 59 -5.84 13.59 -2.57
CA GLU A 59 -5.61 13.46 -1.15
C GLU A 59 -6.99 13.47 -0.47
N SER A 60 -7.22 12.61 0.52
CA SER A 60 -8.42 12.64 1.34
C SER A 60 -8.05 13.05 2.77
N GLN A 61 -8.70 14.09 3.27
CA GLN A 61 -8.48 14.60 4.61
C GLN A 61 -9.82 14.66 5.32
N PHE A 62 -9.85 14.09 6.51
CA PHE A 62 -11.03 14.02 7.34
C PHE A 62 -10.58 14.02 8.80
N ASP A 63 -11.43 14.58 9.65
CA ASP A 63 -11.15 14.73 11.07
C ASP A 63 -11.88 13.65 11.85
N MET A 64 -11.17 13.01 12.79
CA MET A 64 -11.74 12.02 13.70
C MET A 64 -11.77 12.61 15.11
N ILE A 65 -12.96 12.88 15.64
CA ILE A 65 -13.15 13.50 16.96
C ILE A 65 -13.59 12.42 17.94
N GLY A 66 -12.97 12.38 19.12
CA GLY A 66 -13.35 11.47 20.21
C GLY A 66 -12.80 10.05 20.10
N ILE A 67 -11.76 9.83 19.28
CA ILE A 67 -11.08 8.55 19.15
C ILE A 67 -9.75 8.58 19.90
N ASP A 68 -9.40 7.46 20.54
CA ASP A 68 -8.11 7.29 21.20
C ASP A 68 -6.95 7.21 20.19
N ALA A 69 -5.76 7.68 20.59
CA ALA A 69 -4.57 7.67 19.75
C ALA A 69 -4.16 6.25 19.31
N ALA A 70 -4.41 5.23 20.13
CA ALA A 70 -4.12 3.84 19.77
C ALA A 70 -4.95 3.38 18.56
N ILE A 71 -6.24 3.73 18.53
CA ILE A 71 -7.14 3.39 17.42
C ILE A 71 -6.72 4.17 16.16
N ALA A 72 -6.44 5.47 16.29
CA ALA A 72 -5.97 6.27 15.15
C ALA A 72 -4.66 5.73 14.55
N ASN A 73 -3.70 5.34 15.38
CA ASN A 73 -2.45 4.73 14.92
C ASN A 73 -2.68 3.33 14.32
N SER A 74 -3.68 2.59 14.80
CA SER A 74 -4.06 1.30 14.20
C SER A 74 -4.54 1.47 12.75
N PHE A 75 -5.42 2.43 12.48
CA PHE A 75 -5.83 2.78 11.12
C PHE A 75 -4.64 3.21 10.26
N ARG A 76 -3.76 4.08 10.77
CA ARG A 76 -2.55 4.50 10.05
C ARG A 76 -1.68 3.30 9.66
N ARG A 77 -1.51 2.31 10.54
CA ARG A 77 -0.73 1.09 10.26
C ARG A 77 -1.40 0.21 9.23
N ILE A 78 -2.71 -0.01 9.35
CA ILE A 78 -3.50 -0.81 8.40
C ILE A 78 -3.41 -0.21 6.99
N LEU A 79 -3.58 1.12 6.89
CA LEU A 79 -3.52 1.83 5.61
C LEU A 79 -2.15 1.74 4.92
N ILE A 80 -1.06 1.64 5.69
CA ILE A 80 0.31 1.58 5.14
C ILE A 80 0.75 0.15 4.81
N ALA A 81 0.37 -0.84 5.62
CA ALA A 81 0.99 -2.16 5.58
C ALA A 81 0.03 -3.31 5.23
N GLU A 82 -1.27 -3.19 5.52
CA GLU A 82 -2.22 -4.31 5.42
C GLU A 82 -3.15 -4.19 4.20
N LEU A 83 -3.25 -3.00 3.60
CA LEU A 83 -4.05 -2.84 2.40
C LEU A 83 -3.38 -3.48 1.19
N PRO A 84 -4.01 -4.46 0.53
CA PRO A 84 -3.44 -5.09 -0.64
C PRO A 84 -3.45 -4.13 -1.83
N THR A 85 -2.37 -4.16 -2.61
CA THR A 85 -2.22 -3.38 -3.84
C THR A 85 -1.56 -4.22 -4.91
N MET A 86 -1.91 -4.00 -6.17
CA MET A 86 -1.26 -4.67 -7.31
C MET A 86 0.03 -3.97 -7.70
N ALA A 87 1.13 -4.73 -7.78
CA ALA A 87 2.46 -4.26 -8.19
C ALA A 87 3.18 -5.31 -9.04
N ILE A 88 4.25 -4.90 -9.72
CA ILE A 88 5.07 -5.82 -10.53
C ILE A 88 6.03 -6.57 -9.63
N GLU A 89 5.87 -7.89 -9.51
CA GLU A 89 6.77 -8.75 -8.71
C GLU A 89 7.82 -9.44 -9.59
N LYS A 90 7.39 -10.09 -10.67
CA LYS A 90 8.26 -10.87 -11.55
C LYS A 90 8.50 -10.13 -12.86
N VAL A 91 9.77 -9.92 -13.19
CA VAL A 91 10.20 -9.30 -14.45
C VAL A 91 10.99 -10.32 -15.25
N LEU A 92 10.51 -10.63 -16.46
CA LEU A 92 11.18 -11.52 -17.39
C LEU A 92 11.89 -10.68 -18.44
N ILE A 93 13.22 -10.79 -18.50
CA ILE A 93 14.06 -10.01 -19.42
C ILE A 93 14.50 -10.94 -20.55
N ALA A 94 14.08 -10.62 -21.78
CA ALA A 94 14.51 -11.35 -22.97
C ALA A 94 15.87 -10.84 -23.47
N ASN A 95 16.03 -9.52 -23.55
CA ASN A 95 17.29 -8.88 -23.94
C ASN A 95 17.31 -7.46 -23.36
N ASN A 96 18.33 -7.14 -22.57
CA ASN A 96 18.59 -5.79 -22.09
C ASN A 96 20.00 -5.34 -22.52
N THR A 97 20.05 -4.41 -23.46
CA THR A 97 21.27 -3.76 -23.98
C THR A 97 21.48 -2.36 -23.37
N SER A 98 20.61 -1.96 -22.44
CA SER A 98 20.66 -0.64 -21.82
C SER A 98 21.83 -0.53 -20.83
N ILE A 99 22.12 0.70 -20.38
CA ILE A 99 23.15 0.94 -19.36
C ILE A 99 22.66 0.51 -17.96
N ILE A 100 21.33 0.41 -17.78
CA ILE A 100 20.73 0.06 -16.50
C ILE A 100 20.82 -1.46 -16.33
N GLN A 101 21.39 -1.88 -15.21
CA GLN A 101 21.46 -3.28 -14.81
C GLN A 101 20.07 -3.89 -14.66
N ASP A 102 19.95 -5.17 -14.95
CA ASP A 102 18.69 -5.92 -14.95
C ASP A 102 17.97 -5.83 -13.59
N GLU A 103 18.71 -5.96 -12.49
CA GLU A 103 18.17 -5.93 -11.13
C GLU A 103 17.63 -4.54 -10.79
N VAL A 104 18.36 -3.49 -11.20
CA VAL A 104 17.96 -2.10 -10.98
C VAL A 104 16.74 -1.76 -11.84
N LEU A 105 16.68 -2.24 -13.08
CA LEU A 105 15.53 -2.07 -13.95
C LEU A 105 14.29 -2.75 -13.37
N ALA A 106 14.42 -4.01 -12.93
CA ALA A 106 13.33 -4.77 -12.32
C ALA A 106 12.83 -4.09 -11.04
N HIS A 107 13.73 -3.63 -10.16
CA HIS A 107 13.36 -2.91 -8.95
C HIS A 107 12.58 -1.61 -9.26
N ARG A 108 13.01 -0.85 -10.27
CA ARG A 108 12.29 0.36 -10.70
C ARG A 108 10.90 0.05 -11.23
N LEU A 109 10.75 -1.03 -11.99
CA LEU A 109 9.44 -1.48 -12.49
C LEU A 109 8.51 -1.90 -11.34
N GLY A 110 9.05 -2.56 -10.31
CA GLY A 110 8.27 -2.95 -9.12
C GLY A 110 7.66 -1.78 -8.35
N LEU A 111 8.29 -0.60 -8.42
CA LEU A 111 7.80 0.62 -7.75
C LEU A 111 6.81 1.43 -8.59
N VAL A 112 6.50 1.02 -9.82
CA VAL A 112 5.52 1.73 -10.66
C VAL A 112 4.11 1.38 -10.19
N PRO A 113 3.31 2.35 -9.72
CA PRO A 113 1.94 2.08 -9.27
C PRO A 113 1.03 1.75 -10.45
N ILE A 114 0.31 0.64 -10.36
CA ILE A 114 -0.63 0.18 -11.38
C ILE A 114 -2.06 0.54 -10.96
N ARG A 115 -2.85 1.09 -11.89
CA ARG A 115 -4.24 1.43 -11.64
C ARG A 115 -5.13 0.20 -11.87
N VAL A 116 -5.30 -0.61 -10.83
CA VAL A 116 -6.13 -1.82 -10.84
C VAL A 116 -6.82 -1.98 -9.49
N ASP A 117 -8.05 -2.50 -9.49
CA ASP A 117 -8.72 -2.89 -8.24
C ASP A 117 -8.19 -4.26 -7.77
N PRO A 118 -7.48 -4.35 -6.64
CA PRO A 118 -6.93 -5.60 -6.14
C PRO A 118 -8.01 -6.60 -5.72
N ARG A 119 -9.26 -6.17 -5.51
CA ARG A 119 -10.36 -7.04 -5.08
C ARG A 119 -10.85 -7.98 -6.18
N LEU A 120 -10.50 -7.71 -7.43
CA LEU A 120 -10.85 -8.53 -8.58
C LEU A 120 -9.91 -9.71 -8.79
N PHE A 121 -8.81 -9.78 -8.01
CA PHE A 121 -7.76 -10.76 -8.17
C PHE A 121 -7.62 -11.65 -6.94
N ASP A 122 -7.32 -12.92 -7.16
CA ASP A 122 -7.01 -13.87 -6.09
C ASP A 122 -5.49 -13.90 -5.83
N TYR A 123 -5.10 -14.23 -4.60
CA TYR A 123 -3.70 -14.35 -4.23
C TYR A 123 -3.03 -15.57 -4.86
N LEU A 124 -1.82 -15.39 -5.37
CA LEU A 124 -1.02 -16.48 -5.89
C LEU A 124 -0.44 -17.33 -4.75
N SER A 125 -0.83 -18.60 -4.70
CA SER A 125 -0.19 -19.59 -3.82
C SER A 125 1.11 -20.14 -4.42
N LYS A 126 2.06 -20.60 -3.60
CA LYS A 126 3.38 -21.08 -4.07
C LYS A 126 3.33 -22.23 -5.10
N ASN A 127 2.27 -23.03 -5.07
CA ASN A 127 2.07 -24.16 -5.98
C ASN A 127 1.14 -23.84 -7.14
N ASP A 128 0.55 -22.65 -7.16
CA ASP A 128 -0.42 -22.28 -8.19
C ASP A 128 0.29 -21.70 -9.42
N GLN A 129 -0.30 -21.93 -10.59
CA GLN A 129 0.21 -21.36 -11.84
C GLN A 129 -0.35 -19.94 -12.02
N PRO A 130 0.43 -19.03 -12.65
CA PRO A 130 -0.06 -17.70 -12.97
C PRO A 130 -1.21 -17.76 -13.98
N ASN A 131 -2.45 -17.55 -13.50
CA ASN A 131 -3.67 -17.59 -14.30
C ASN A 131 -4.25 -16.17 -14.52
N GLU A 132 -5.29 -16.08 -15.35
CA GLU A 132 -5.96 -14.81 -15.68
C GLU A 132 -6.62 -14.10 -14.46
N LYS A 133 -6.93 -14.84 -13.39
CA LYS A 133 -7.54 -14.29 -12.17
C LYS A 133 -6.51 -13.80 -11.15
N ASN A 134 -5.26 -14.25 -11.27
CA ASN A 134 -4.25 -14.07 -10.21
C ASN A 134 -3.14 -13.13 -10.68
N THR A 135 -2.95 -12.96 -11.99
CA THR A 135 -1.78 -12.29 -12.54
C THR A 135 -2.16 -11.36 -13.69
N ILE A 136 -1.41 -10.26 -13.79
CA ILE A 136 -1.51 -9.29 -14.87
C ILE A 136 -0.17 -9.26 -15.57
N VAL A 137 -0.19 -9.24 -16.90
CA VAL A 137 1.02 -9.25 -17.72
C VAL A 137 1.18 -7.91 -18.43
N PHE A 138 2.37 -7.34 -18.34
CA PHE A 138 2.78 -6.16 -19.09
C PHE A 138 3.97 -6.49 -20.00
N LYS A 139 4.01 -5.85 -21.15
CA LYS A 139 5.10 -5.91 -22.12
C LYS A 139 5.76 -4.54 -22.23
N LEU A 140 7.07 -4.51 -21.99
CA LEU A 140 7.92 -3.36 -22.29
C LEU A 140 8.84 -3.73 -23.44
N HIS A 141 8.66 -3.08 -24.59
CA HIS A 141 9.51 -3.28 -25.76
C HIS A 141 9.81 -1.94 -26.41
N VAL A 142 11.02 -1.44 -26.20
CA VAL A 142 11.48 -0.15 -26.71
C VAL A 142 12.85 -0.32 -27.32
N GLN A 143 13.06 0.26 -28.51
CA GLN A 143 14.31 0.22 -29.24
C GLN A 143 14.68 1.62 -29.72
N CYS A 144 15.93 2.00 -29.53
CA CYS A 144 16.53 3.23 -30.01
C CYS A 144 17.38 2.91 -31.26
N LYS A 145 16.91 3.33 -32.44
CA LYS A 145 17.63 3.04 -33.70
C LYS A 145 18.98 3.76 -33.76
N ARG A 146 19.94 3.22 -34.51
CA ARG A 146 21.21 3.94 -34.74
C ARG A 146 20.93 5.24 -35.48
N GLY A 147 21.46 6.35 -34.97
CA GLY A 147 21.26 7.70 -35.53
C GLY A 147 20.04 8.46 -34.99
N SER A 148 19.19 7.87 -34.14
CA SER A 148 18.14 8.62 -33.44
C SER A 148 18.69 9.33 -32.20
N PRO A 149 18.06 10.45 -31.77
CA PRO A 149 18.41 11.08 -30.50
C PRO A 149 18.14 10.12 -29.33
N ARG A 150 18.75 10.41 -28.18
CA ARG A 150 18.52 9.64 -26.94
C ARG A 150 17.03 9.64 -26.59
N ILE A 151 16.47 8.47 -26.36
CA ILE A 151 15.06 8.30 -25.98
C ILE A 151 14.96 8.10 -24.47
N THR A 152 13.92 8.68 -23.87
CA THR A 152 13.59 8.46 -22.46
C THR A 152 12.39 7.52 -22.41
N VAL A 153 12.60 6.32 -21.88
CA VAL A 153 11.55 5.33 -21.66
C VAL A 153 10.79 5.73 -20.41
N LYS A 154 9.47 5.92 -20.57
CA LYS A 154 8.57 6.22 -19.46
C LYS A 154 7.62 5.05 -19.21
N SER A 155 6.81 5.14 -18.16
CA SER A 155 5.81 4.13 -17.78
C SER A 155 4.70 3.98 -18.83
N ASP A 156 4.45 5.00 -19.66
CA ASP A 156 3.55 4.90 -20.83
C ASP A 156 3.93 3.78 -21.83
N ALA A 157 5.20 3.36 -21.85
CA ALA A 157 5.68 2.31 -22.73
C ALA A 157 5.26 0.90 -22.27
N LEU A 158 4.72 0.75 -21.06
CA LEU A 158 4.18 -0.51 -20.54
C LEU A 158 2.83 -0.80 -21.20
N LYS A 159 2.79 -1.85 -22.02
CA LYS A 159 1.56 -2.30 -22.68
C LYS A 159 0.99 -3.50 -21.94
N TRP A 160 -0.27 -3.41 -21.51
CA TRP A 160 -0.98 -4.55 -20.93
C TRP A 160 -1.22 -5.63 -22.00
N LEU A 161 -0.99 -6.89 -21.63
CA LEU A 161 -1.26 -8.07 -22.44
C LEU A 161 -2.36 -8.91 -21.77
N PRO A 162 -3.58 -8.93 -22.33
CA PRO A 162 -4.73 -9.60 -21.71
C PRO A 162 -4.76 -11.12 -21.93
N ASN A 163 -3.97 -11.62 -22.87
CA ASN A 163 -3.87 -13.04 -23.24
C ASN A 163 -2.70 -13.75 -22.54
N GLY A 164 -1.99 -13.06 -21.63
CA GLY A 164 -0.83 -13.59 -20.93
C GLY A 164 0.50 -13.25 -21.60
N SER A 165 1.55 -13.93 -21.14
CA SER A 165 2.93 -13.73 -21.60
C SER A 165 3.16 -14.31 -22.98
N GLU A 166 3.83 -13.54 -23.84
CA GLU A 166 4.31 -13.99 -25.14
C GLU A 166 5.66 -14.74 -25.05
N LEU A 167 6.32 -14.73 -23.88
CA LEU A 167 7.61 -15.38 -23.69
C LEU A 167 7.42 -16.88 -23.43
N VAL A 168 8.11 -17.68 -24.25
CA VAL A 168 8.13 -19.14 -24.15
C VAL A 168 9.08 -19.55 -23.02
N LYS A 169 8.65 -20.53 -22.22
CA LYS A 169 9.48 -21.16 -21.20
C LYS A 169 10.39 -22.19 -21.89
N GLU A 170 11.70 -22.05 -21.73
CA GLU A 170 12.65 -23.04 -22.25
C GLU A 170 12.57 -24.34 -21.42
N THR A 171 11.83 -25.33 -21.90
CA THR A 171 11.80 -26.66 -21.29
C THR A 171 13.04 -27.44 -21.71
N ARG A 172 13.98 -27.65 -20.77
CA ARG A 172 15.29 -28.27 -21.05
C ARG A 172 15.27 -29.75 -21.44
N ASN A 173 14.13 -30.43 -21.56
CA ASN A 173 14.07 -31.82 -22.00
C ASN A 173 12.71 -32.16 -22.61
N ALA A 174 12.68 -32.53 -23.90
CA ALA A 174 12.10 -33.78 -24.41
C ALA A 174 11.80 -33.64 -25.92
N ALA A 175 12.32 -34.61 -26.67
CA ALA A 175 11.88 -34.89 -28.03
C ALA A 175 10.36 -35.15 -28.08
N SER A 176 9.78 -34.92 -29.27
CA SER A 176 8.44 -35.29 -29.72
C SER A 176 7.25 -34.73 -28.93
N ASP A 177 6.66 -33.64 -29.43
CA ASP A 177 5.26 -33.63 -29.94
C ASP A 177 4.93 -32.27 -30.56
N SER A 178 4.61 -32.26 -31.85
CA SER A 178 4.47 -31.07 -32.71
C SER A 178 3.07 -30.44 -32.73
N SER A 179 2.26 -30.61 -31.67
CA SER A 179 0.87 -30.11 -31.65
C SER A 179 0.46 -29.34 -30.39
N SER A 180 1.29 -29.27 -29.34
CA SER A 180 0.99 -28.47 -28.16
C SER A 180 1.45 -27.02 -28.35
N LYS A 181 0.59 -26.06 -27.98
CA LYS A 181 0.97 -24.64 -27.94
C LYS A 181 2.21 -24.49 -27.05
N PRO A 182 3.19 -23.65 -27.42
CA PRO A 182 4.39 -23.45 -26.61
C PRO A 182 3.99 -23.02 -25.20
N GLU A 183 4.54 -23.70 -24.19
CA GLU A 183 4.30 -23.35 -22.78
C GLU A 183 4.90 -21.97 -22.50
N THR A 184 4.04 -21.00 -22.18
CA THR A 184 4.45 -19.68 -21.75
C THR A 184 4.49 -19.63 -20.22
N TYR A 185 5.07 -18.56 -19.66
CA TYR A 185 5.17 -18.39 -18.21
C TYR A 185 3.83 -18.21 -17.47
N THR A 186 2.73 -18.06 -18.21
CA THR A 186 1.39 -17.82 -17.69
C THR A 186 0.39 -18.68 -18.43
N TYR A 187 -0.57 -19.28 -17.73
CA TYR A 187 -1.62 -20.10 -18.34
C TYR A 187 -2.95 -19.33 -18.28
N PHE A 188 -3.31 -18.65 -19.37
CA PHE A 188 -4.54 -17.87 -19.42
C PHE A 188 -5.60 -18.67 -20.19
N GLY A 189 -6.67 -19.08 -19.49
CA GLY A 189 -7.78 -19.82 -20.07
C GLY A 189 -8.71 -18.95 -20.92
N CYS A 190 -8.79 -17.66 -20.60
CA CYS A 190 -9.56 -16.65 -21.34
C CYS A 190 -8.86 -15.29 -21.33
N SER A 191 -9.23 -14.42 -22.28
CA SER A 191 -8.71 -13.05 -22.34
C SER A 191 -9.31 -12.19 -21.23
N GLN A 192 -8.47 -11.48 -20.49
CA GLN A 192 -8.91 -10.51 -19.48
C GLN A 192 -9.73 -9.35 -20.07
N GLU A 193 -9.62 -9.05 -21.37
CA GLU A 193 -10.45 -8.01 -22.03
C GLU A 193 -11.94 -8.33 -22.02
N THR A 194 -12.31 -9.60 -21.89
CA THR A 194 -13.72 -10.01 -21.84
C THR A 194 -14.39 -9.67 -20.51
N ILE A 195 -13.61 -9.33 -19.49
CA ILE A 195 -14.11 -8.98 -18.16
C ILE A 195 -14.63 -7.52 -18.22
N PRO A 196 -15.93 -7.28 -17.96
CA PRO A 196 -16.57 -5.99 -18.19
C PRO A 196 -15.99 -4.84 -17.34
N GLU A 197 -15.42 -5.16 -16.19
CA GLU A 197 -14.77 -4.18 -15.31
C GLU A 197 -13.52 -3.57 -15.96
N PHE A 198 -12.75 -4.35 -16.72
CA PHE A 198 -11.54 -3.90 -17.39
C PHE A 198 -11.81 -3.17 -18.71
N VAL A 199 -12.97 -3.40 -19.33
CA VAL A 199 -13.44 -2.58 -20.47
C VAL A 199 -13.74 -1.15 -20.01
N LYS A 200 -14.36 -1.01 -18.84
CA LYS A 200 -14.66 0.32 -18.26
C LYS A 200 -13.41 1.02 -17.74
N ASN A 201 -12.48 0.28 -17.14
CA ASN A 201 -11.25 0.79 -16.58
C ASN A 201 -10.06 -0.07 -17.06
N PRO A 202 -9.36 0.34 -18.13
CA PRO A 202 -8.25 -0.44 -18.64
C PRO A 202 -7.09 -0.46 -17.64
N ILE A 203 -6.38 -1.58 -17.63
CA ILE A 203 -5.23 -1.80 -16.76
C ILE A 203 -4.03 -1.01 -17.30
N ILE A 204 -3.73 0.11 -16.64
CA ILE A 204 -2.64 1.02 -17.02
C ILE A 204 -1.83 1.48 -15.80
N PRO A 205 -0.57 1.91 -15.98
CA PRO A 205 0.15 2.62 -14.93
C PRO A 205 -0.61 3.88 -14.49
N LYS A 206 -0.63 4.15 -13.18
CA LYS A 206 -1.36 5.31 -12.62
C LYS A 206 -0.80 6.65 -13.12
N TYR A 207 0.52 6.72 -13.27
CA TYR A 207 1.26 7.88 -13.74
C TYR A 207 2.05 7.48 -14.99
N PRO A 208 1.73 8.02 -16.19
CA PRO A 208 2.36 7.62 -17.46
C PRO A 208 3.73 8.28 -17.70
N ASP A 209 4.11 9.26 -16.88
CA ASP A 209 5.29 10.11 -17.05
C ASP A 209 6.49 9.69 -16.19
N ILE A 210 6.39 8.57 -15.46
CA ILE A 210 7.49 8.03 -14.64
C ILE A 210 8.60 7.55 -15.58
N ILE A 211 9.78 8.15 -15.45
CA ILE A 211 10.95 7.71 -16.22
C ILE A 211 11.44 6.37 -15.68
N ILE A 212 11.63 5.39 -16.56
CA ILE A 212 12.16 4.06 -16.25
C ILE A 212 13.62 3.95 -16.70
N ALA A 213 13.93 4.33 -17.93
CA ALA A 213 15.26 4.22 -18.49
C ALA A 213 15.55 5.34 -19.49
N LYS A 214 16.84 5.58 -19.77
CA LYS A 214 17.29 6.43 -20.88
C LYS A 214 18.15 5.59 -21.79
N LEU A 215 17.81 5.55 -23.06
CA LEU A 215 18.49 4.72 -24.07
C LEU A 215 19.29 5.61 -25.03
N GLY A 216 20.48 5.14 -25.37
CA GLY A 216 21.31 5.67 -26.44
C GLY A 216 21.02 5.01 -27.79
N PRO A 217 21.51 5.58 -28.90
CA PRO A 217 21.31 5.02 -30.23
C PRO A 217 21.97 3.64 -30.36
N GLY A 218 21.21 2.66 -30.84
CA GLY A 218 21.64 1.27 -31.02
C GLY A 218 21.32 0.33 -29.87
N GLN A 219 20.63 0.82 -28.82
CA GLN A 219 20.12 0.02 -27.70
C GLN A 219 18.68 -0.43 -27.96
#